data_AF-A0A8H4BQ75-F1
#
_entry.id   AF-A0A8H4BQ75-F1
#
_cell.length_a   1.000
_cell.length_b   1.000
_cell.length_c   1.000
_cell.angle_alpha   90.00
_cell.angle_beta   90.00
_cell.angle_gamma   90.00
#
_symmetry.space_group_name_H-M   'P 1'
#
loop_
_entity.id
_entity.type
_entity.pdbx_description
1 polymer ?
#
loop_
_entity_poly.entity_id
_entity_poly.type
_entity_poly.pdbx_seq_one_letter_code
_entity_poly.pdbx_strand_id
1 'polypeptide(L)'
;MTRTTEALLPAELWMEIFNKVNSFQQLIQCSMVNKRWQQLAETAIFNRDITLVTEFDAITFYNCLLRNGGKSKQPVKHLTMKPRDQPLGYFRDIIPFVVTHNMQTFNGSVNGALFFRVMLYETFGKKGVRRFRNLKTIPSAWTYCNIYDSLLYRLRNILQEITLNFRGIYYDPVPKWRVLSRLNKITGLQALNFNSYVHDVEDMETILQNCGHIKRLTIRLAVEDLFCGETDIDQWIKINTHQCDTLGELKIRIDKAYNPYFIDYVMYKYPNIESIIVEKIDIKEPWGSYPVDSMDISSIRSVLDKIQRVPKYTLKCNVCNSEEDDIISFLKSDGYTVYKYDQHCFTSVVTATGSNSNDSNQSSTSRSSVLPAPLRMRYPSATTDRFFEW
;
A
#
# COMPACT_ATOMS: atom_id res chain seq x y z
N MET A 1 -48.93 -21.16 -10.95
CA MET A 1 -47.72 -20.68 -10.25
C MET A 1 -47.43 -19.25 -10.67
N THR A 2 -47.78 -18.32 -9.82
CA THR A 2 -47.59 -16.87 -9.99
C THR A 2 -46.10 -16.55 -10.06
N ARG A 3 -45.63 -16.05 -11.21
CA ARG A 3 -44.30 -15.44 -11.38
C ARG A 3 -44.21 -14.27 -10.40
N THR A 4 -43.52 -14.48 -9.28
CA THR A 4 -43.32 -13.49 -8.23
C THR A 4 -42.49 -12.30 -8.74
N THR A 5 -42.79 -11.16 -8.14
CA THR A 5 -42.33 -9.78 -8.32
C THR A 5 -40.82 -9.51 -8.41
N GLU A 6 -39.95 -10.53 -8.43
CA GLU A 6 -38.49 -10.37 -8.57
C GLU A 6 -38.07 -9.76 -9.92
N ALA A 7 -38.96 -9.78 -10.92
CA ALA A 7 -38.72 -9.18 -12.23
C ALA A 7 -38.66 -7.63 -12.23
N LEU A 8 -39.00 -6.95 -11.13
CA LEU A 8 -39.28 -5.51 -11.14
C LEU A 8 -38.16 -4.60 -10.65
N LEU A 9 -37.14 -5.11 -9.97
CA LEU A 9 -36.03 -4.24 -9.51
C LEU A 9 -35.15 -3.84 -10.72
N PRO A 10 -34.92 -2.53 -10.96
CA PRO A 10 -33.94 -2.05 -11.94
C PRO A 10 -32.54 -2.61 -11.66
N ALA A 11 -31.71 -2.69 -12.71
CA ALA A 11 -30.36 -3.24 -12.59
C ALA A 11 -29.49 -2.44 -11.60
N GLU A 12 -29.72 -1.14 -11.52
CA GLU A 12 -29.04 -0.18 -10.65
C GLU A 12 -29.29 -0.53 -9.18
N LEU A 13 -30.54 -0.80 -8.81
CA LEU A 13 -30.89 -1.18 -7.44
C LEU A 13 -30.32 -2.55 -7.07
N TRP A 14 -30.32 -3.52 -8.00
CA TRP A 14 -29.63 -4.80 -7.78
C TRP A 14 -28.12 -4.62 -7.57
N MET A 15 -27.48 -3.75 -8.35
CA MET A 15 -26.06 -3.44 -8.17
C MET A 15 -25.80 -2.79 -6.82
N GLU A 16 -26.67 -1.89 -6.35
CA GLU A 16 -26.58 -1.33 -5.00
C GLU A 16 -26.71 -2.40 -3.92
N ILE A 17 -27.70 -3.30 -4.04
CA ILE A 17 -27.89 -4.44 -3.11
C ILE A 17 -26.64 -5.32 -3.10
N PHE A 18 -26.17 -5.76 -4.28
CA PHE A 18 -24.98 -6.58 -4.38
C PHE A 18 -23.74 -5.86 -3.88
N ASN A 19 -23.62 -4.54 -4.04
CA ASN A 19 -22.53 -3.74 -3.47
C ASN A 19 -22.54 -3.67 -1.94
N LYS A 20 -23.65 -4.01 -1.27
CA LYS A 20 -23.72 -4.13 0.20
C LYS A 20 -23.37 -5.53 0.71
N VAL A 21 -23.33 -6.55 -0.16
CA VAL A 21 -22.96 -7.92 0.23
C VAL A 21 -21.45 -8.01 0.43
N ASN A 22 -20.97 -8.11 1.68
CA ASN A 22 -19.53 -8.08 1.98
C ASN A 22 -18.82 -9.44 1.77
N SER A 23 -19.57 -10.52 1.54
CA SER A 23 -19.01 -11.85 1.35
C SER A 23 -18.90 -12.21 -0.14
N PHE A 24 -17.70 -12.61 -0.57
CA PHE A 24 -17.47 -13.14 -1.91
C PHE A 24 -18.33 -14.39 -2.16
N GLN A 25 -18.44 -15.27 -1.17
CA GLN A 25 -19.21 -16.51 -1.27
C GLN A 25 -20.70 -16.23 -1.48
N GLN A 26 -21.26 -15.26 -0.77
CA GLN A 26 -22.67 -14.88 -0.94
C GLN A 26 -22.92 -14.30 -2.33
N LEU A 27 -22.01 -13.49 -2.87
CA LEU A 27 -22.14 -12.98 -4.24
C LEU A 27 -22.08 -14.10 -5.28
N ILE A 28 -21.24 -15.11 -5.07
CA ILE A 28 -21.19 -16.31 -5.91
C ILE A 28 -22.51 -17.12 -5.79
N GLN A 29 -23.12 -17.22 -4.60
CA GLN A 29 -24.44 -17.83 -4.46
C GLN A 29 -25.52 -17.03 -5.19
N CYS A 30 -25.50 -15.69 -5.07
CA CYS A 30 -26.40 -14.82 -5.82
C CYS A 30 -26.24 -15.02 -7.33
N SER A 31 -25.01 -15.22 -7.82
CA SER A 31 -24.76 -15.43 -9.24
C SER A 31 -25.32 -16.75 -9.76
N MET A 32 -25.70 -17.71 -8.90
CA MET A 32 -26.31 -18.99 -9.29
C MET A 32 -27.83 -18.95 -9.40
N VAL A 33 -28.51 -17.88 -8.96
CA VAL A 33 -29.97 -17.82 -8.90
C VAL A 33 -30.61 -17.82 -10.29
N ASN A 34 -30.19 -16.91 -11.18
CA ASN A 34 -30.66 -16.82 -12.56
C ASN A 34 -29.64 -16.04 -13.42
N LYS A 35 -29.80 -16.08 -14.75
CA LYS A 35 -28.85 -15.44 -15.69
C LYS A 35 -28.67 -13.93 -15.49
N ARG A 36 -29.72 -13.22 -15.06
CA ARG A 36 -29.65 -11.76 -14.83
C ARG A 36 -28.86 -11.47 -13.55
N TRP A 37 -29.16 -12.19 -12.47
CA TRP A 37 -28.43 -12.10 -11.22
C TRP A 37 -26.97 -12.52 -11.41
N GLN A 38 -26.72 -13.54 -12.23
CA GLN A 38 -25.38 -13.94 -12.60
C GLN A 38 -24.56 -12.76 -13.13
N GLN A 39 -25.06 -12.09 -14.18
CA GLN A 39 -24.36 -10.96 -14.79
C GLN A 39 -24.14 -9.80 -13.82
N LEU A 40 -25.16 -9.46 -13.01
CA LEU A 40 -25.10 -8.35 -12.06
C LEU A 40 -24.20 -8.66 -10.86
N ALA A 41 -24.29 -9.86 -10.30
CA ALA A 41 -23.46 -10.30 -9.18
C ALA A 41 -21.99 -10.42 -9.61
N GLU A 42 -21.71 -10.96 -10.78
CA GLU A 42 -20.36 -11.00 -11.35
C GLU A 42 -19.82 -9.60 -11.59
N THR A 43 -20.62 -8.70 -12.17
CA THR A 43 -20.24 -7.29 -12.35
C THR A 43 -19.93 -6.63 -11.00
N ALA A 44 -20.70 -6.93 -9.95
CA ALA A 44 -20.44 -6.45 -8.60
C ALA A 44 -19.16 -7.05 -8.01
N ILE A 45 -18.86 -8.34 -8.25
CA ILE A 45 -17.62 -8.99 -7.82
C ILE A 45 -16.40 -8.33 -8.49
N PHE A 46 -16.39 -8.19 -9.82
CA PHE A 46 -15.21 -7.74 -10.57
C PHE A 46 -14.95 -6.23 -10.51
N ASN A 47 -15.95 -5.44 -10.10
CA ASN A 47 -15.79 -4.00 -9.84
C ASN A 47 -15.17 -3.70 -8.46
N ARG A 48 -15.03 -4.69 -7.58
CA ARG A 48 -14.48 -4.50 -6.24
C ARG A 48 -12.99 -4.80 -6.17
N ASP A 49 -12.38 -4.35 -5.08
CA ASP A 49 -11.04 -4.76 -4.67
C ASP A 49 -11.05 -6.24 -4.28
N ILE A 50 -10.50 -7.10 -5.14
CA ILE A 50 -10.34 -8.53 -4.86
C ILE A 50 -8.97 -8.74 -4.22
N THR A 51 -8.92 -9.41 -3.07
CA THR A 51 -7.65 -9.78 -2.42
C THR A 51 -7.44 -11.28 -2.43
N LEU A 52 -6.31 -11.71 -2.98
CA LEU A 52 -5.86 -13.11 -3.02
C LEU A 52 -4.65 -13.28 -2.10
N VAL A 53 -4.73 -14.19 -1.13
CA VAL A 53 -3.70 -14.38 -0.10
C VAL A 53 -3.06 -15.77 -0.20
N THR A 54 -3.81 -16.76 -0.67
CA THR A 54 -3.37 -18.15 -0.79
C THR A 54 -3.45 -18.63 -2.24
N GLU A 55 -2.71 -19.68 -2.59
CA GLU A 55 -2.86 -20.35 -3.90
C GLU A 55 -4.29 -20.89 -4.09
N PHE A 56 -4.95 -21.32 -3.02
CA PHE A 56 -6.35 -21.76 -3.09
C PHE A 56 -7.31 -20.62 -3.50
N ASP A 57 -7.09 -19.41 -2.99
CA ASP A 57 -7.84 -18.23 -3.45
C ASP A 57 -7.62 -18.00 -4.95
N ALA A 58 -6.36 -18.11 -5.41
CA ALA A 58 -5.99 -17.96 -6.81
C ALA A 58 -6.66 -19.03 -7.70
N ILE A 59 -6.67 -20.29 -7.29
CA ILE A 59 -7.36 -21.40 -8.00
C ILE A 59 -8.85 -21.13 -8.07
N THR A 60 -9.46 -20.78 -6.95
CA THR A 60 -10.91 -20.54 -6.88
C THR A 60 -11.29 -19.37 -7.78
N PHE A 61 -10.49 -18.31 -7.76
CA PHE A 61 -10.69 -17.16 -8.63
C PHE A 61 -10.47 -17.51 -10.11
N TYR A 62 -9.43 -18.30 -10.42
CA TYR A 62 -9.19 -18.80 -11.76
C TYR A 62 -10.37 -19.61 -12.32
N ASN A 63 -10.90 -20.55 -11.52
CA ASN A 63 -12.05 -21.36 -11.89
C ASN A 63 -13.30 -20.49 -12.11
N CYS A 64 -13.49 -19.44 -11.31
CA CYS A 64 -14.55 -18.45 -11.51
C CYS A 64 -14.39 -17.73 -12.87
N LEU A 65 -13.17 -17.31 -13.23
CA LEU A 65 -12.90 -16.70 -14.53
C LEU A 65 -13.16 -17.66 -15.71
N LEU A 66 -12.81 -18.94 -15.56
CA LEU A 66 -13.02 -19.95 -16.61
C LEU A 66 -14.50 -20.29 -16.84
N ARG A 67 -15.29 -20.42 -15.75
CA ARG A 67 -16.73 -20.74 -15.82
C ARG A 67 -17.52 -19.71 -16.64
N ASN A 68 -17.04 -18.47 -16.68
CA ASN A 68 -17.68 -17.38 -17.41
C ASN A 68 -17.36 -17.37 -18.92
N GLY A 69 -16.84 -18.51 -19.41
CA GLY A 69 -16.82 -18.91 -20.82
C GLY A 69 -15.75 -18.25 -21.66
N GLY A 70 -14.73 -17.61 -21.06
CA GLY A 70 -13.64 -16.88 -21.74
C GLY A 70 -14.08 -15.69 -22.64
N LYS A 71 -15.37 -15.59 -22.95
CA LYS A 71 -16.00 -14.62 -23.84
C LYS A 71 -16.51 -13.41 -23.07
N SER A 72 -16.98 -13.60 -21.84
CA SER A 72 -17.29 -12.47 -20.96
C SER A 72 -15.98 -11.98 -20.32
N LYS A 73 -15.28 -11.09 -21.04
CA LYS A 73 -14.13 -10.32 -20.52
C LYS A 73 -14.61 -9.33 -19.45
N GLN A 74 -15.32 -9.81 -18.43
CA GLN A 74 -15.75 -8.94 -17.36
C GLN A 74 -14.50 -8.37 -16.69
N PRO A 75 -14.37 -7.04 -16.66
CA PRO A 75 -13.11 -6.43 -16.33
C PRO A 75 -12.88 -6.42 -14.84
N VAL A 76 -11.96 -7.26 -14.37
CA VAL A 76 -11.32 -7.05 -13.08
C VAL A 76 -10.66 -5.67 -13.11
N LYS A 77 -11.14 -4.75 -12.28
CA LYS A 77 -10.57 -3.40 -12.17
C LYS A 77 -9.48 -3.33 -11.10
N HIS A 78 -9.67 -4.07 -10.01
CA HIS A 78 -8.83 -3.95 -8.84
C HIS A 78 -8.51 -5.32 -8.26
N LEU A 79 -7.22 -5.65 -8.22
CA LEU A 79 -6.73 -6.92 -7.72
C LEU A 79 -5.53 -6.70 -6.81
N THR A 80 -5.52 -7.36 -5.65
CA THR A 80 -4.41 -7.34 -4.70
C THR A 80 -3.91 -8.77 -4.48
N MET A 81 -2.62 -9.03 -4.75
CA MET A 81 -2.00 -10.34 -4.50
C MET A 81 -1.00 -10.27 -3.35
N LYS A 82 -1.25 -11.01 -2.28
CA LYS A 82 -0.38 -11.09 -1.10
C LYS A 82 -0.12 -12.57 -0.75
N PRO A 83 0.46 -13.36 -1.67
CA PRO A 83 0.80 -14.75 -1.39
C PRO A 83 1.65 -14.81 -0.12
N ARG A 84 1.26 -15.59 0.87
CA ARG A 84 2.10 -15.79 2.08
C ARG A 84 3.17 -16.85 1.86
N ASP A 85 2.84 -17.83 1.04
CA ASP A 85 3.62 -19.05 0.86
C ASP A 85 4.09 -19.20 -0.58
N GLN A 86 5.19 -19.93 -0.76
CA GLN A 86 5.52 -20.54 -2.04
C GLN A 86 4.88 -21.94 -2.10
N PRO A 87 4.48 -22.45 -3.28
CA PRO A 87 4.74 -21.93 -4.63
C PRO A 87 3.71 -20.89 -5.14
N LEU A 88 4.06 -20.16 -6.21
CA LEU A 88 3.22 -19.16 -6.89
C LEU A 88 2.63 -19.66 -8.22
N GLY A 89 2.30 -20.95 -8.31
CA GLY A 89 1.90 -21.59 -9.56
C GLY A 89 0.64 -20.96 -10.14
N TYR A 90 -0.44 -20.99 -9.38
CA TYR A 90 -1.72 -20.44 -9.82
C TYR A 90 -1.72 -18.92 -9.86
N PHE A 91 -1.01 -18.25 -8.93
CA PHE A 91 -0.84 -16.79 -9.01
C PHE A 91 -0.25 -16.33 -10.33
N ARG A 92 0.70 -17.10 -10.88
CA ARG A 92 1.28 -16.82 -12.19
C ARG A 92 0.26 -17.09 -13.31
N ASP A 93 -0.41 -18.22 -13.24
CA ASP A 93 -1.28 -18.69 -14.33
C ASP A 93 -2.54 -17.81 -14.49
N ILE A 94 -2.99 -17.12 -13.43
CA ILE A 94 -4.11 -16.17 -13.53
C ILE A 94 -3.76 -14.83 -14.18
N ILE A 95 -2.48 -14.42 -14.23
CA ILE A 95 -2.06 -13.09 -14.71
C ILE A 95 -2.63 -12.77 -16.11
N PRO A 96 -2.50 -13.66 -17.12
CA PRO A 96 -2.94 -13.33 -18.48
C PRO A 96 -4.45 -13.09 -18.60
N PHE A 97 -5.23 -13.64 -17.65
CA PHE A 97 -6.69 -13.56 -17.57
C PHE A 97 -7.16 -12.31 -16.83
N VAL A 98 -6.53 -12.00 -15.69
CA VAL A 98 -6.95 -10.89 -14.83
C VAL A 98 -6.42 -9.54 -15.33
N VAL A 99 -5.21 -9.51 -15.89
CA VAL A 99 -4.60 -8.27 -16.37
C VAL A 99 -5.15 -7.94 -17.76
N THR A 100 -6.22 -7.15 -17.75
CA THR A 100 -6.93 -6.65 -18.93
C THR A 100 -6.76 -5.14 -19.10
N HIS A 101 -7.22 -4.59 -20.23
CA HIS A 101 -7.18 -3.16 -20.52
C HIS A 101 -7.99 -2.28 -19.54
N ASN A 102 -8.89 -2.91 -18.77
CA ASN A 102 -9.72 -2.23 -17.79
C ASN A 102 -9.15 -2.29 -16.37
N MET A 103 -8.06 -3.01 -16.16
CA MET A 103 -7.37 -3.04 -14.88
C MET A 103 -6.90 -1.64 -14.53
N GLN A 104 -7.26 -1.19 -13.32
CA GLN A 104 -6.89 0.11 -12.77
C GLN A 104 -5.82 -0.04 -11.70
N THR A 105 -5.97 -1.00 -10.79
CA THR A 105 -4.96 -1.27 -9.76
C THR A 105 -4.67 -2.76 -9.72
N PHE A 106 -3.39 -3.08 -9.84
CA PHE A 106 -2.91 -4.42 -9.58
C PHE A 106 -1.91 -4.32 -8.43
N ASN A 107 -2.38 -4.40 -7.21
CA ASN A 107 -1.59 -4.19 -6.01
C ASN A 107 -1.07 -5.50 -5.44
N GLY A 108 -0.26 -5.37 -4.38
CA GLY A 108 0.19 -6.48 -3.58
C GLY A 108 1.70 -6.60 -3.59
N SER A 109 2.19 -7.71 -3.07
CA SER A 109 3.61 -7.97 -3.01
C SER A 109 3.89 -9.44 -3.21
N VAL A 110 4.78 -9.77 -4.14
CA VAL A 110 4.97 -11.12 -4.64
C VAL A 110 6.47 -11.46 -4.71
N ASN A 111 6.81 -12.70 -4.38
CA ASN A 111 8.18 -13.21 -4.46
C ASN A 111 8.38 -14.17 -5.63
N GLY A 112 9.05 -13.71 -6.68
CA GLY A 112 9.52 -14.62 -7.73
C GLY A 112 9.66 -13.95 -9.09
N ALA A 113 10.84 -14.12 -9.69
CA ALA A 113 11.14 -13.60 -11.02
C ALA A 113 10.16 -14.13 -12.10
N LEU A 114 9.68 -15.36 -11.95
CA LEU A 114 8.74 -15.98 -12.90
C LEU A 114 7.40 -15.26 -12.97
N PHE A 115 6.89 -14.73 -11.84
CA PHE A 115 5.65 -13.96 -11.81
C PHE A 115 5.78 -12.70 -12.67
N PHE A 116 6.85 -11.93 -12.47
CA PHE A 116 7.12 -10.72 -13.25
C PHE A 116 7.49 -11.02 -14.70
N ARG A 117 8.08 -12.20 -14.99
CA ARG A 117 8.35 -12.65 -16.36
C ARG A 117 7.06 -12.82 -17.16
N VAL A 118 6.04 -13.43 -16.57
CA VAL A 118 4.72 -13.59 -17.22
C VAL A 118 4.04 -12.24 -17.43
N MET A 119 4.11 -11.33 -16.46
CA MET A 119 3.63 -9.95 -16.66
C MET A 119 4.36 -9.28 -17.83
N LEU A 120 5.70 -9.29 -17.81
CA LEU A 120 6.51 -8.58 -18.79
C LEU A 120 6.34 -9.11 -20.22
N TYR A 121 6.51 -10.42 -20.43
CA TYR A 121 6.57 -10.99 -21.77
C TYR A 121 5.21 -11.45 -22.29
N GLU A 122 4.41 -12.12 -21.46
CA GLU A 122 3.16 -12.73 -21.92
C GLU A 122 1.98 -11.76 -21.87
N THR A 123 1.97 -10.87 -20.88
CA THR A 123 0.87 -9.93 -20.69
C THR A 123 1.13 -8.62 -21.43
N PHE A 124 2.19 -7.90 -21.05
CA PHE A 124 2.49 -6.58 -21.64
C PHE A 124 3.29 -6.67 -22.95
N GLY A 125 4.11 -7.70 -23.11
CA GLY A 125 4.89 -7.96 -24.31
C GLY A 125 3.99 -8.25 -25.52
N LYS A 126 3.13 -9.28 -25.40
CA LYS A 126 2.23 -9.71 -26.49
C LYS A 126 1.11 -8.70 -26.79
N LYS A 127 0.47 -8.13 -25.76
CA LYS A 127 -0.71 -7.26 -25.95
C LYS A 127 -0.34 -5.79 -26.21
N GLY A 128 0.89 -5.38 -25.88
CA GLY A 128 1.34 -4.00 -25.95
C GLY A 128 0.88 -3.15 -24.76
N VAL A 129 1.81 -2.34 -24.24
CA VAL A 129 1.63 -1.54 -23.01
C VAL A 129 0.51 -0.50 -23.15
N ARG A 130 0.32 0.08 -24.35
CA ARG A 130 -0.68 1.13 -24.61
C ARG A 130 -2.13 0.72 -24.29
N ARG A 131 -2.44 -0.58 -24.30
CA ARG A 131 -3.78 -1.09 -23.98
C ARG A 131 -4.12 -0.94 -22.48
N PHE A 132 -3.12 -0.73 -21.63
CA PHE A 132 -3.28 -0.71 -20.17
C PHE A 132 -3.24 0.72 -19.62
N ARG A 133 -3.71 1.72 -20.39
CA ARG A 133 -3.65 3.14 -20.01
C ARG A 133 -4.29 3.50 -18.65
N ASN A 134 -5.17 2.63 -18.15
CA ASN A 134 -5.85 2.83 -16.88
C ASN A 134 -5.06 2.25 -15.68
N LEU A 135 -4.03 1.43 -15.93
CA LEU A 135 -3.28 0.72 -14.89
C LEU A 135 -2.36 1.66 -14.14
N LYS A 136 -2.68 1.96 -12.88
CA LYS A 136 -1.92 2.91 -12.06
C LYS A 136 -0.79 2.24 -11.28
N THR A 137 -0.96 0.99 -10.90
CA THR A 137 -0.07 0.26 -9.98
C THR A 137 0.16 -1.18 -10.42
N ILE A 138 1.30 -1.76 -10.03
CA ILE A 138 1.61 -3.18 -10.16
C ILE A 138 2.09 -3.77 -8.82
N PRO A 139 2.02 -5.10 -8.61
CA PRO A 139 2.50 -5.69 -7.37
C PRO A 139 4.01 -5.48 -7.24
N SER A 140 4.47 -5.23 -6.01
CA SER A 140 5.88 -5.05 -5.73
C SER A 140 6.61 -6.37 -5.54
N ALA A 141 7.86 -6.44 -5.98
CA ALA A 141 8.73 -7.57 -5.63
C ALA A 141 9.07 -7.57 -4.12
N TRP A 142 9.18 -8.74 -3.50
CA TRP A 142 9.70 -8.87 -2.11
C TRP A 142 11.21 -8.66 -2.02
N THR A 143 11.90 -9.07 -3.07
CA THR A 143 13.35 -9.00 -3.21
C THR A 143 13.68 -8.36 -4.55
N TYR A 144 14.89 -7.83 -4.66
CA TYR A 144 15.36 -7.28 -5.93
C TYR A 144 15.24 -8.30 -7.06
N CYS A 145 14.74 -7.86 -8.21
CA CYS A 145 14.72 -8.66 -9.42
C CYS A 145 14.87 -7.77 -10.66
N ASN A 146 15.87 -8.03 -11.49
CA ASN A 146 16.09 -7.31 -12.74
C ASN A 146 14.91 -7.38 -13.73
N ILE A 147 14.09 -8.43 -13.66
CA ILE A 147 12.86 -8.56 -14.45
C ILE A 147 11.83 -7.53 -13.98
N TYR A 148 11.71 -7.30 -12.66
CA TYR A 148 10.82 -6.29 -12.10
C TYR A 148 11.26 -4.88 -12.50
N ASP A 149 12.55 -4.56 -12.45
CA ASP A 149 13.10 -3.29 -12.95
C ASP A 149 12.76 -3.06 -14.43
N SER A 150 12.92 -4.11 -15.25
CA SER A 150 12.59 -4.06 -16.68
C SER A 150 11.09 -3.83 -16.90
N LEU A 151 10.25 -4.43 -16.06
CA LEU A 151 8.80 -4.25 -16.08
C LEU A 151 8.41 -2.81 -15.70
N LEU A 152 8.96 -2.26 -14.62
CA LEU A 152 8.73 -0.87 -14.22
C LEU A 152 9.12 0.09 -15.33
N TYR A 153 10.29 -0.08 -15.94
CA TYR A 153 10.73 0.75 -17.06
C TYR A 153 9.83 0.60 -18.29
N ARG A 154 9.34 -0.63 -18.57
CA ARG A 154 8.40 -0.89 -19.67
C ARG A 154 7.06 -0.17 -19.46
N LEU A 155 6.63 0.00 -18.21
CA LEU A 155 5.38 0.64 -17.81
C LEU A 155 5.53 2.11 -17.38
N ARG A 156 6.71 2.72 -17.57
CA ARG A 156 7.07 4.05 -17.06
C ARG A 156 6.11 5.20 -17.41
N ASN A 157 5.38 5.09 -18.51
CA ASN A 157 4.43 6.11 -18.97
C ASN A 157 2.99 5.89 -18.46
N ILE A 158 2.76 4.81 -17.70
CA ILE A 158 1.42 4.44 -17.22
C ILE A 158 1.37 4.45 -15.69
N LEU A 159 2.41 3.93 -15.04
CA LEU A 159 2.43 3.83 -13.59
C LEU A 159 2.36 5.21 -12.93
N GLN A 160 1.46 5.33 -11.96
CA GLN A 160 1.27 6.50 -11.13
C GLN A 160 1.74 6.25 -9.70
N GLU A 161 1.82 4.99 -9.28
CA GLU A 161 2.32 4.62 -7.97
C GLU A 161 3.20 3.38 -8.08
N ILE A 162 4.34 3.43 -7.38
CA ILE A 162 5.30 2.35 -7.33
C ILE A 162 5.59 2.03 -5.87
N THR A 163 5.59 0.74 -5.55
CA THR A 163 6.12 0.23 -4.29
C THR A 163 7.40 -0.53 -4.57
N LEU A 164 8.46 -0.16 -3.86
CA LEU A 164 9.77 -0.80 -3.92
C LEU A 164 10.08 -1.37 -2.53
N ASN A 165 10.17 -2.70 -2.40
CA ASN A 165 10.58 -3.36 -1.15
C ASN A 165 11.98 -3.91 -1.33
N PHE A 166 12.96 -3.32 -0.65
CA PHE A 166 14.35 -3.73 -0.74
C PHE A 166 14.67 -4.52 0.51
N ARG A 167 14.39 -5.81 0.42
CA ARG A 167 14.98 -6.74 1.37
C ARG A 167 16.45 -6.93 0.99
N GLY A 168 17.31 -6.05 1.49
CA GLY A 168 18.74 -6.34 1.61
C GLY A 168 18.91 -7.35 2.73
N ILE A 169 19.66 -8.43 2.49
CA ILE A 169 20.31 -9.12 3.61
C ILE A 169 21.31 -8.09 4.14
N TYR A 170 21.35 -7.85 5.45
CA TYR A 170 22.00 -6.75 6.19
C TYR A 170 23.45 -6.36 5.81
N TYR A 171 24.06 -7.00 4.81
CA TYR A 171 25.45 -6.80 4.39
C TYR A 171 25.64 -6.67 2.87
N ASP A 172 24.58 -6.74 2.05
CA ASP A 172 24.74 -6.45 0.63
C ASP A 172 24.59 -4.94 0.40
N PRO A 173 25.66 -4.23 -0.01
CA PRO A 173 25.58 -2.80 -0.33
C PRO A 173 24.43 -2.60 -1.32
N VAL A 174 23.64 -1.53 -1.12
CA VAL A 174 22.42 -1.22 -1.88
C VAL A 174 22.55 -1.79 -3.29
N PRO A 175 21.84 -2.89 -3.61
CA PRO A 175 22.12 -3.56 -4.86
C PRO A 175 21.90 -2.52 -5.95
N LYS A 176 22.69 -2.57 -7.04
CA LYS A 176 22.64 -1.57 -8.13
C LYS A 176 21.30 -1.65 -8.89
N TRP A 177 20.22 -1.24 -8.25
CA TRP A 177 18.87 -1.29 -8.77
C TRP A 177 18.78 -0.21 -9.82
N ARG A 178 18.77 -0.64 -11.06
CA ARG A 178 18.79 0.27 -12.21
C ARG A 178 17.51 1.11 -12.24
N VAL A 179 16.45 0.66 -11.58
CA VAL A 179 15.21 1.44 -11.49
C VAL A 179 15.36 2.73 -10.69
N LEU A 180 16.21 2.76 -9.65
CA LEU A 180 16.41 3.94 -8.80
C LEU A 180 16.93 5.13 -9.60
N SER A 181 17.97 4.92 -10.40
CA SER A 181 18.53 5.93 -11.30
C SER A 181 17.64 6.29 -12.49
N ARG A 182 16.46 5.65 -12.61
CA ARG A 182 15.50 5.85 -13.70
C ARG A 182 14.13 6.31 -13.20
N LEU A 183 13.95 6.60 -11.91
CA LEU A 183 12.67 7.07 -11.37
C LEU A 183 12.21 8.37 -12.06
N ASN A 184 13.15 9.25 -12.42
CA ASN A 184 12.89 10.46 -13.20
C ASN A 184 12.36 10.18 -14.62
N LYS A 185 12.51 8.97 -15.15
CA LYS A 185 11.96 8.55 -16.46
C LYS A 185 10.53 8.03 -16.36
N ILE A 186 9.99 7.88 -15.15
CA ILE A 186 8.61 7.47 -14.87
C ILE A 186 7.78 8.74 -14.68
N THR A 187 7.50 9.41 -15.81
CA THR A 187 6.89 10.75 -15.82
C THR A 187 5.48 10.80 -15.24
N GLY A 188 4.79 9.67 -15.17
CA GLY A 188 3.47 9.55 -14.55
C GLY A 188 3.49 9.34 -13.03
N LEU A 189 4.67 9.11 -12.43
CA LEU A 189 4.80 8.73 -11.02
C LEU A 189 4.36 9.88 -10.10
N GLN A 190 3.33 9.64 -9.30
CA GLN A 190 2.81 10.57 -8.30
C GLN A 190 3.06 10.09 -6.88
N ALA A 191 3.16 8.77 -6.66
CA ALA A 191 3.37 8.19 -5.36
C ALA A 191 4.50 7.14 -5.36
N LEU A 192 5.43 7.26 -4.42
CA LEU A 192 6.49 6.30 -4.21
C LEU A 192 6.38 5.74 -2.79
N ASN A 193 6.19 4.42 -2.67
CA ASN A 193 6.32 3.71 -1.40
C ASN A 193 7.66 2.97 -1.39
N PHE A 194 8.58 3.47 -0.61
CA PHE A 194 9.94 3.02 -0.54
C PHE A 194 10.16 2.30 0.80
N ASN A 195 9.96 0.99 0.76
CA ASN A 195 10.09 0.08 1.90
C ASN A 195 11.46 -0.62 1.84
N SER A 196 12.53 0.18 1.83
CA SER A 196 13.92 -0.29 1.90
C SER A 196 14.48 -0.08 3.29
N TYR A 197 15.49 -0.87 3.63
CA TYR A 197 16.50 -0.41 4.57
C TYR A 197 17.40 0.58 3.81
N VAL A 198 17.50 1.81 4.30
CA VAL A 198 18.53 2.76 3.84
C VAL A 198 19.39 3.04 5.04
N HIS A 199 20.69 2.84 4.85
CA HIS A 199 21.66 2.88 5.93
C HIS A 199 22.04 4.32 6.27
N ASP A 200 22.04 5.23 5.29
CA ASP A 200 22.47 6.61 5.48
C ASP A 200 21.67 7.62 4.64
N VAL A 201 21.94 8.91 4.90
CA VAL A 201 21.27 10.02 4.22
C VAL A 201 21.76 10.17 2.77
N GLU A 202 22.98 9.73 2.43
CA GLU A 202 23.55 9.87 1.10
C GLU A 202 22.88 8.94 0.09
N ASP A 203 22.65 7.68 0.48
CA ASP A 203 21.91 6.70 -0.28
C ASP A 203 20.46 7.17 -0.49
N MET A 204 19.85 7.75 0.54
CA MET A 204 18.52 8.34 0.44
C MET A 204 18.49 9.50 -0.56
N GLU A 205 19.44 10.43 -0.48
CA GLU A 205 19.54 11.55 -1.43
C GLU A 205 19.76 11.06 -2.86
N THR A 206 20.62 10.05 -3.03
CA THR A 206 20.89 9.43 -4.32
C THR A 206 19.62 8.90 -4.99
N ILE A 207 18.68 8.40 -4.18
CA ILE A 207 17.37 7.90 -4.63
C ILE A 207 16.38 9.05 -4.85
N LEU A 208 16.22 9.93 -3.86
CA LEU A 208 15.20 10.96 -3.85
C LEU A 208 15.48 12.10 -4.83
N GLN A 209 16.74 12.38 -5.19
CA GLN A 209 17.08 13.35 -6.24
C GLN A 209 16.43 13.01 -7.60
N ASN A 210 16.14 11.73 -7.84
CA ASN A 210 15.49 11.26 -9.06
C ASN A 210 13.95 11.30 -8.99
N CYS A 211 13.38 11.87 -7.92
CA CYS A 211 11.95 11.86 -7.62
C CYS A 211 11.32 13.26 -7.54
N GLY A 212 11.89 14.27 -8.19
CA GLY A 212 11.48 15.68 -8.05
C GLY A 212 10.07 16.06 -8.52
N HIS A 213 9.23 15.10 -8.94
CA HIS A 213 7.86 15.32 -9.41
C HIS A 213 6.81 14.55 -8.61
N ILE A 214 7.21 13.75 -7.62
CA ILE A 214 6.27 12.98 -6.81
C ILE A 214 5.48 13.89 -5.88
N LYS A 215 4.24 13.48 -5.59
CA LYS A 215 3.31 14.18 -4.70
C LYS A 215 3.14 13.48 -3.36
N ARG A 216 3.34 12.16 -3.33
CA ARG A 216 3.24 11.33 -2.12
C ARG A 216 4.46 10.46 -1.98
N LEU A 217 5.03 10.43 -0.79
CA LEU A 217 6.23 9.65 -0.48
C LEU A 217 6.02 8.90 0.82
N THR A 218 6.15 7.57 0.78
CA THR A 218 6.28 6.75 1.98
C THR A 218 7.71 6.26 2.06
N ILE A 219 8.42 6.56 3.14
CA ILE A 219 9.79 6.09 3.40
C ILE A 219 9.76 5.18 4.62
N ARG A 220 10.48 4.07 4.54
CA ARG A 220 10.83 3.25 5.68
C ARG A 220 12.27 3.53 6.11
N LEU A 221 12.45 3.86 7.37
CA LEU A 221 13.72 4.15 8.01
C LEU A 221 14.04 3.01 8.97
N ALA A 222 15.14 2.34 8.71
CA ALA A 222 15.65 1.28 9.54
C ALA A 222 17.14 1.53 9.71
N VAL A 223 17.44 2.44 10.64
CA VAL A 223 18.80 2.87 10.92
C VAL A 223 19.36 1.91 11.96
N GLU A 224 20.42 1.18 11.59
CA GLU A 224 21.20 0.36 12.53
C GLU A 224 22.50 1.06 12.93
N ASP A 225 23.10 1.82 12.03
CA ASP A 225 24.33 2.57 12.31
C ASP A 225 24.16 4.06 12.03
N LEU A 226 24.51 4.86 13.04
CA LEU A 226 24.63 6.30 12.92
C LEU A 226 25.81 6.59 11.99
N PHE A 227 25.56 7.49 11.03
CA PHE A 227 26.57 8.13 10.19
C PHE A 227 27.91 8.27 10.93
N CYS A 228 28.90 7.48 10.52
CA CYS A 228 30.20 7.44 11.15
C CYS A 228 31.10 8.48 10.47
N GLY A 229 31.12 9.71 10.97
CA GLY A 229 32.30 10.56 10.79
C GLY A 229 32.10 12.03 10.43
N GLU A 230 30.91 12.50 10.06
CA GLU A 230 30.74 13.93 9.74
C GLU A 230 30.18 14.70 10.95
N THR A 231 31.00 15.59 11.49
CA THR A 231 30.69 16.49 12.60
C THR A 231 29.67 17.58 12.27
N ASP A 232 29.14 17.66 11.05
CA ASP A 232 28.13 18.66 10.66
C ASP A 232 27.16 18.16 9.57
N ILE A 233 26.19 17.33 9.97
CA ILE A 233 25.12 16.85 9.08
C ILE A 233 24.28 18.00 8.50
N ASP A 234 24.13 19.11 9.24
CA ASP A 234 23.38 20.27 8.76
C ASP A 234 24.10 20.94 7.58
N GLN A 235 25.43 21.04 7.66
CA GLN A 235 26.27 21.50 6.56
C GLN A 235 26.20 20.53 5.37
N TRP A 236 26.28 19.21 5.60
CA TRP A 236 26.15 18.23 4.54
C TRP A 236 24.80 18.34 3.83
N ILE A 237 23.69 18.45 4.58
CA ILE A 237 22.33 18.61 4.03
C ILE A 237 22.28 19.85 3.14
N LYS A 238 22.81 20.99 3.62
CA LYS A 238 22.81 22.25 2.85
C LYS A 238 23.61 22.17 1.56
N ILE A 239 24.74 21.45 1.56
CA ILE A 239 25.63 21.33 0.39
C ILE A 239 25.08 20.34 -0.63
N ASN A 240 24.58 19.19 -0.18
CA ASN A 240 24.31 18.04 -1.05
C ASN A 240 22.83 17.86 -1.40
N THR A 241 21.90 18.53 -0.70
CA THR A 241 20.46 18.32 -0.88
C THR A 241 19.83 19.45 -1.69
N HIS A 242 19.25 19.10 -2.84
CA HIS A 242 18.34 20.00 -3.55
C HIS A 242 16.93 19.91 -3.00
N GLN A 243 16.35 21.07 -2.68
CA GLN A 243 14.96 21.18 -2.23
C GLN A 243 13.98 20.89 -3.37
N CYS A 244 12.81 20.37 -3.00
CA CYS A 244 11.75 19.96 -3.90
C CYS A 244 10.39 20.34 -3.31
N ASP A 245 9.64 21.17 -4.05
CA ASP A 245 8.38 21.74 -3.57
C ASP A 245 7.14 20.94 -4.01
N THR A 246 7.32 19.83 -4.73
CA THR A 246 6.17 19.09 -5.30
C THR A 246 5.52 18.12 -4.33
N LEU A 247 6.21 17.78 -3.23
CA LEU A 247 5.76 16.77 -2.29
C LEU A 247 4.69 17.36 -1.35
N GLY A 248 3.44 16.91 -1.52
CA GLY A 248 2.33 17.31 -0.65
C GLY A 248 2.17 16.40 0.57
N GLU A 249 2.32 15.09 0.41
CA GLU A 249 2.14 14.12 1.51
C GLU A 249 3.40 13.30 1.74
N LEU A 250 3.85 13.28 2.99
CA LEU A 250 4.98 12.48 3.45
C LEU A 250 4.54 11.50 4.53
N LYS A 251 4.98 10.25 4.40
CA LYS A 251 4.81 9.23 5.41
C LYS A 251 6.15 8.61 5.76
N ILE A 252 6.57 8.72 7.00
CA ILE A 252 7.80 8.13 7.52
C ILE A 252 7.43 6.95 8.42
N ARG A 253 8.04 5.79 8.19
CA ARG A 253 7.93 4.62 9.05
C ARG A 253 9.28 4.36 9.71
N ILE A 254 9.32 4.25 11.03
CA ILE A 254 10.54 4.02 11.79
C ILE A 254 10.47 2.62 12.38
N ASP A 255 11.45 1.78 12.05
CA ASP A 255 11.45 0.36 12.44
C ASP A 255 12.11 0.11 13.81
N LYS A 256 13.35 0.55 13.99
CA LYS A 256 14.17 0.26 15.18
C LYS A 256 14.58 1.55 15.88
N ALA A 257 15.81 2.00 15.63
CA ALA A 257 16.33 3.23 16.18
C ALA A 257 15.75 4.44 15.44
N TYR A 258 15.39 5.45 16.23
CA TYR A 258 15.08 6.77 15.72
C TYR A 258 16.38 7.54 15.54
N ASN A 259 16.70 7.91 14.29
CA ASN A 259 17.75 8.87 14.02
C ASN A 259 17.10 10.23 13.70
N PRO A 260 17.27 11.25 14.57
CA PRO A 260 16.64 12.55 14.40
C PRO A 260 17.05 13.25 13.10
N TYR A 261 18.26 13.01 12.60
CA TYR A 261 18.79 13.71 11.43
C TYR A 261 18.07 13.38 10.12
N PHE A 262 17.45 12.19 10.02
CA PHE A 262 16.67 11.86 8.83
C PHE A 262 15.43 12.73 8.70
N ILE A 263 14.76 13.07 9.82
CA ILE A 263 13.62 13.98 9.76
C ILE A 263 14.11 15.37 9.35
N ASP A 264 15.24 15.84 9.86
CA ASP A 264 15.80 17.14 9.45
C ASP A 264 16.09 17.19 7.97
N TYR A 265 16.76 16.15 7.45
CA TYR A 265 17.04 16.00 6.02
C TYR A 265 15.76 16.02 5.18
N VAL A 266 14.77 15.17 5.50
CA VAL A 266 13.54 15.07 4.69
C VAL A 266 12.76 16.39 4.74
N MET A 267 12.71 17.03 5.91
CA MET A 267 12.04 18.31 6.06
C MET A 267 12.79 19.48 5.40
N TYR A 268 14.12 19.40 5.31
CA TYR A 268 14.92 20.36 4.52
C TYR A 268 14.68 20.15 3.03
N LYS A 269 14.66 18.89 2.58
CA LYS A 269 14.44 18.52 1.18
C LYS A 269 13.06 18.90 0.69
N TYR A 270 12.03 18.76 1.51
CA TYR A 270 10.65 19.04 1.12
C TYR A 270 10.05 20.12 2.05
N PRO A 271 10.36 21.41 1.80
CA PRO A 271 9.95 22.49 2.70
C PRO A 271 8.44 22.76 2.69
N ASN A 272 7.74 22.37 1.62
CA ASN A 272 6.33 22.70 1.35
C ASN A 272 5.36 21.52 1.54
N ILE A 273 5.67 20.59 2.45
CA ILE A 273 4.78 19.47 2.76
C ILE A 273 3.46 19.98 3.36
N GLU A 274 2.33 19.48 2.85
CA GLU A 274 0.99 19.79 3.37
C GLU A 274 0.60 18.86 4.53
N SER A 275 0.99 17.59 4.45
CA SER A 275 0.68 16.57 5.44
C SER A 275 1.85 15.62 5.70
N ILE A 276 2.16 15.38 6.97
CA ILE A 276 3.17 14.41 7.40
C ILE A 276 2.61 13.39 8.39
N ILE A 277 2.94 12.12 8.19
CA ILE A 277 2.62 11.04 9.13
C ILE A 277 3.91 10.33 9.50
N VAL A 278 4.27 10.32 10.78
CA VAL A 278 5.37 9.52 11.32
C VAL A 278 4.79 8.34 12.08
N GLU A 279 5.19 7.12 11.72
CA GLU A 279 4.72 5.89 12.35
C GLU A 279 5.92 5.09 12.89
N LYS A 280 5.96 4.88 14.21
CA LYS A 280 6.88 3.95 14.88
C LYS A 280 6.05 2.92 15.66
N ILE A 281 5.43 2.00 14.92
CA ILE A 281 4.51 0.98 15.43
C ILE A 281 4.91 -0.39 14.90
N ASP A 282 4.47 -1.47 15.53
CA ASP A 282 4.73 -2.82 15.00
C ASP A 282 4.08 -3.02 13.62
N ILE A 283 4.92 -3.10 12.58
CA ILE A 283 4.46 -3.32 11.21
C ILE A 283 4.50 -4.82 10.91
N LYS A 284 3.33 -5.38 10.61
CA LYS A 284 3.22 -6.72 10.03
C LYS A 284 3.53 -6.65 8.55
N GLU A 285 4.75 -7.04 8.18
CA GLU A 285 5.14 -7.15 6.79
C GLU A 285 4.80 -8.53 6.22
N PRO A 286 4.68 -8.68 4.88
CA PRO A 286 4.48 -9.98 4.25
C PRO A 286 5.56 -11.01 4.62
N TRP A 287 6.76 -10.56 4.97
CA TRP A 287 7.91 -11.41 5.29
C TRP A 287 8.22 -11.54 6.80
N GLY A 288 7.41 -10.94 7.69
CA GLY A 288 7.59 -11.05 9.13
C GLY A 288 7.18 -9.79 9.90
N SER A 289 7.15 -9.91 11.22
CA SER A 289 7.06 -8.77 12.14
C SER A 289 8.44 -8.49 12.71
N TYR A 290 8.82 -7.22 12.74
CA TYR A 290 10.00 -6.77 13.46
C TYR A 290 9.51 -6.08 14.73
N PRO A 291 9.96 -6.49 15.92
CA PRO A 291 9.60 -5.78 17.13
C PRO A 291 10.16 -4.36 17.03
N VAL A 292 9.30 -3.38 17.30
CA VAL A 292 9.65 -1.97 17.32
C VAL A 292 9.82 -1.53 18.77
N ASP A 293 10.98 -0.97 19.10
CA ASP A 293 11.21 -0.40 20.42
C ASP A 293 10.20 0.72 20.68
N SER A 294 9.71 0.82 21.92
CA SER A 294 8.88 1.93 22.34
C SER A 294 9.62 3.26 22.19
N MET A 295 8.86 4.34 21.98
CA MET A 295 9.39 5.70 22.07
C MET A 295 9.23 6.21 23.50
N ASP A 296 10.28 6.83 24.02
CA ASP A 296 10.24 7.60 25.26
C ASP A 296 9.72 9.03 25.01
N ILE A 297 9.42 9.76 26.08
CA ILE A 297 8.94 11.15 26.01
C ILE A 297 9.94 12.04 25.25
N SER A 298 11.25 11.80 25.44
CA SER A 298 12.29 12.62 24.82
C SER A 298 12.32 12.49 23.29
N SER A 299 12.20 11.26 22.77
CA SER A 299 12.11 10.98 21.34
C SER A 299 10.80 11.49 20.73
N ILE A 300 9.68 11.32 21.44
CA ILE A 300 8.37 11.84 21.00
C ILE A 300 8.44 13.37 20.84
N ARG A 301 8.96 14.09 21.83
CA ARG A 301 9.15 15.55 21.78
C ARG A 301 10.04 15.94 20.61
N SER A 302 11.20 15.27 20.47
CA SER A 302 12.13 15.54 19.36
C SER A 302 11.48 15.39 17.97
N VAL A 303 10.64 14.37 17.76
CA VAL A 303 9.92 14.20 16.50
C VAL A 303 8.86 15.29 16.31
N LEU A 304 8.05 15.54 17.35
CA LEU A 304 6.99 16.54 17.29
C LEU A 304 7.53 17.93 17.01
N ASP A 305 8.63 18.33 17.64
CA ASP A 305 9.30 19.62 17.42
C ASP A 305 9.68 19.85 15.96
N LYS A 306 10.03 18.78 15.24
CA LYS A 306 10.43 18.83 13.83
C LYS A 306 9.26 18.84 12.86
N ILE A 307 8.19 18.11 13.17
CA ILE A 307 7.05 17.93 12.27
C ILE A 307 5.92 18.92 12.53
N GLN A 308 5.87 19.56 13.70
CA GLN A 308 4.82 20.51 14.06
C GLN A 308 4.75 21.74 13.15
N ARG A 309 5.81 22.03 12.38
CA ARG A 309 5.82 23.08 11.35
C ARG A 309 4.96 22.75 10.13
N VAL A 310 4.61 21.48 9.92
CA VAL A 310 3.75 21.04 8.81
C VAL A 310 2.29 21.37 9.12
N PRO A 311 1.48 21.86 8.17
CA PRO A 311 0.09 22.25 8.44
C PRO A 311 -0.79 21.12 9.01
N LYS A 312 -0.55 19.88 8.59
CA LYS A 312 -1.18 18.67 9.12
C LYS A 312 -0.11 17.66 9.49
N TYR A 313 -0.06 17.27 10.75
CA TYR A 313 0.89 16.26 11.19
C TYR A 313 0.24 15.21 12.09
N THR A 314 0.78 14.00 12.03
CA THR A 314 0.37 12.89 12.87
C THR A 314 1.60 12.09 13.29
N LEU A 315 1.76 11.86 14.59
CA LEU A 315 2.70 10.89 15.12
C LEU A 315 1.91 9.69 15.66
N LYS A 316 2.24 8.49 15.18
CA LYS A 316 1.77 7.22 15.75
C LYS A 316 2.97 6.47 16.30
N CYS A 317 2.97 6.14 17.58
CA CYS A 317 4.09 5.42 18.17
C CYS A 317 3.64 4.38 19.19
N ASN A 318 4.40 3.30 19.29
CA ASN A 318 4.37 2.38 20.41
C ASN A 318 5.01 3.06 21.62
N VAL A 319 4.37 2.97 22.78
CA VAL A 319 4.90 3.47 24.06
C VAL A 319 4.92 2.36 25.10
N CYS A 320 5.83 2.45 26.06
CA CYS A 320 5.85 1.56 27.22
C CYS A 320 4.57 1.73 28.04
N ASN A 321 3.91 0.63 28.41
CA ASN A 321 2.69 0.70 29.24
C ASN A 321 2.92 1.43 30.59
N SER A 322 4.14 1.37 31.14
CA SER A 322 4.50 2.05 32.39
C SER A 322 4.62 3.57 32.26
N GLU A 323 4.85 4.09 31.06
CA GLU A 323 5.04 5.53 30.78
C GLU A 323 3.86 6.12 30.00
N GLU A 324 2.86 5.30 29.71
CA GLU A 324 1.77 5.65 28.79
C GLU A 324 0.96 6.85 29.31
N ASP A 325 0.53 6.81 30.56
CA ASP A 325 -0.27 7.88 31.17
C ASP A 325 0.53 9.19 31.28
N ASP A 326 1.83 9.10 31.54
CA ASP A 326 2.74 10.24 31.59
C ASP A 326 2.90 10.87 30.20
N ILE A 327 3.09 10.04 29.15
CA ILE A 327 3.16 10.49 27.76
C ILE A 327 1.84 11.13 27.32
N ILE A 328 0.70 10.50 27.61
CA ILE A 328 -0.62 11.04 27.26
C ILE A 328 -0.85 12.38 27.97
N SER A 329 -0.51 12.47 29.25
CA SER A 329 -0.66 13.69 30.04
C SER A 329 0.22 14.81 29.50
N PHE A 330 1.49 14.50 29.19
CA PHE A 330 2.44 15.41 28.55
C PHE A 330 1.92 15.93 27.20
N LEU A 331 1.47 15.04 26.31
CA LEU A 331 0.95 15.44 25.01
C LEU A 331 -0.32 16.29 25.11
N LYS A 332 -1.22 15.96 26.05
CA LYS A 332 -2.42 16.78 26.28
C LYS A 332 -2.08 18.15 26.87
N SER A 333 -1.09 18.25 27.77
CA SER A 333 -0.68 19.54 28.32
C SER A 333 -0.10 20.47 27.25
N ASP A 334 0.52 19.90 26.22
CA ASP A 334 1.07 20.64 25.08
C ASP A 334 0.02 20.92 23.98
N GLY A 335 -1.25 20.57 24.23
CA GLY A 335 -2.37 20.89 23.35
C GLY A 335 -2.60 19.91 22.20
N TYR A 336 -1.91 18.76 22.17
CA TYR A 336 -2.13 17.75 21.14
C TYR A 336 -3.45 16.99 21.35
N THR A 337 -4.11 16.62 20.25
CA THR A 337 -5.22 15.66 20.31
C THR A 337 -4.66 14.25 20.32
N VAL A 338 -4.90 13.52 21.42
CA VAL A 338 -4.31 12.20 21.68
C VAL A 338 -5.37 11.10 21.65
N TYR A 339 -5.13 10.06 20.86
CA TYR A 339 -5.93 8.84 20.84
C TYR A 339 -5.10 7.63 21.29
N LYS A 340 -5.68 6.81 22.14
CA LYS A 340 -5.14 5.53 22.60
C LYS A 340 -5.79 4.39 21.82
N TYR A 341 -4.97 3.45 21.37
CA TYR A 341 -5.45 2.17 20.85
C TYR A 341 -4.76 1.03 21.60
N ASP A 342 -5.56 0.23 22.29
CA ASP A 342 -5.07 -0.98 22.93
C ASP A 342 -4.65 -1.99 21.87
N GLN A 343 -3.36 -2.35 21.86
CA GLN A 343 -2.85 -3.47 21.10
C GLN A 343 -2.61 -4.67 22.02
N HIS A 344 -2.66 -5.88 21.45
CA HIS A 344 -2.29 -7.09 22.17
C HIS A 344 -0.76 -7.13 22.32
N CYS A 345 -0.24 -6.71 23.48
CA CYS A 345 1.09 -6.91 24.08
C CYS A 345 1.48 -5.69 24.95
N PHE A 346 2.64 -5.68 25.60
CA PHE A 346 3.14 -4.71 26.59
C PHE A 346 3.33 -3.24 26.09
N THR A 347 2.71 -2.86 24.98
CA THR A 347 2.81 -1.54 24.37
C THR A 347 1.43 -1.02 23.94
N SER A 348 1.23 0.29 24.09
CA SER A 348 0.04 1.00 23.60
C SER A 348 0.41 1.86 22.39
N VAL A 349 -0.52 2.04 21.45
CA VAL A 349 -0.31 2.99 20.34
C VAL A 349 -0.94 4.33 20.70
N VAL A 350 -0.08 5.35 20.78
CA VAL A 350 -0.48 6.74 20.98
C VAL A 350 -0.44 7.44 19.62
N THR A 351 -1.57 8.06 19.26
CA THR A 351 -1.68 8.92 18.09
C THR A 351 -1.83 10.37 18.52
N ALA A 352 -0.84 11.21 18.22
CA ALA A 352 -0.90 12.66 18.42
C ALA A 352 -1.15 13.35 17.08
N THR A 353 -2.13 14.25 17.04
CA THR A 353 -2.46 15.05 15.86
C THR A 353 -2.50 16.54 16.22
N GLY A 354 -2.06 17.37 15.28
CA GLY A 354 -2.18 18.82 15.36
C GLY A 354 -2.36 19.44 13.98
N SER A 355 -2.88 20.67 13.95
CA SER A 355 -3.00 21.46 12.74
C SER A 355 -2.71 22.93 13.02
N ASN A 356 -1.84 23.53 12.21
CA ASN A 356 -1.44 24.94 12.35
C ASN A 356 -2.31 25.90 11.53
N SER A 357 -3.43 25.45 10.97
CA SER A 357 -4.32 26.35 10.25
C SER A 357 -5.13 27.19 11.26
N ASN A 358 -4.91 28.50 11.27
CA ASN A 358 -5.81 29.49 11.89
C ASN A 358 -7.22 29.52 11.26
N ASP A 359 -7.48 28.65 10.29
CA ASP A 359 -8.78 28.50 9.64
C ASP A 359 -9.76 27.75 10.55
N SER A 360 -10.25 28.48 11.54
CA SER A 360 -11.52 28.16 12.17
C SER A 360 -12.65 28.33 11.14
N ASN A 361 -13.47 27.28 11.01
CA ASN A 361 -14.73 27.19 10.25
C ASN A 361 -14.66 26.74 8.78
N GLN A 362 -15.05 25.49 8.53
CA GLN A 362 -16.30 25.12 7.83
C GLN A 362 -16.33 23.60 7.61
N SER A 363 -17.25 22.91 8.30
CA SER A 363 -17.52 21.48 8.10
C SER A 363 -18.61 21.29 7.04
N SER A 364 -18.24 21.31 5.76
CA SER A 364 -19.15 20.86 4.70
C SER A 364 -19.14 19.33 4.62
N THR A 365 -20.27 18.71 4.96
CA THR A 365 -20.48 17.26 4.87
C THR A 365 -20.62 16.84 3.40
N SER A 366 -19.50 16.61 2.72
CA SER A 366 -19.52 15.98 1.40
C SER A 366 -19.97 14.52 1.54
N ARG A 367 -21.03 14.13 0.83
CA ARG A 367 -21.42 12.72 0.65
C ARG A 367 -20.29 11.98 -0.07
N SER A 368 -19.35 11.44 0.71
CA SER A 368 -18.33 10.53 0.22
C SER A 368 -19.03 9.30 -0.35
N SER A 369 -18.80 9.00 -1.62
CA SER A 369 -19.16 7.71 -2.20
C SER A 369 -18.30 6.65 -1.51
N VAL A 370 -18.84 6.05 -0.44
CA VAL A 370 -18.17 4.99 0.30
C VAL A 370 -17.97 3.81 -0.65
N LEU A 371 -16.72 3.57 -1.05
CA LEU A 371 -16.36 2.37 -1.80
C LEU A 371 -16.71 1.15 -0.94
N PRO A 372 -17.33 0.10 -1.51
CA PRO A 372 -17.61 -1.13 -0.78
C PRO A 372 -16.31 -1.76 -0.28
N ALA A 373 -16.38 -2.42 0.88
CA ALA A 373 -15.21 -3.04 1.51
C ALA A 373 -14.54 -4.06 0.56
N PRO A 374 -13.20 -4.19 0.61
CA PRO A 374 -12.48 -5.18 -0.20
C PRO A 374 -13.01 -6.59 0.03
N LEU A 375 -13.25 -7.32 -1.06
CA LEU A 375 -13.65 -8.72 -0.99
C LEU A 375 -12.42 -9.58 -0.66
N ARG A 376 -12.45 -10.18 0.53
CA ARG A 376 -11.55 -11.28 0.87
C ARG A 376 -12.21 -12.58 0.46
N MET A 377 -11.53 -13.37 -0.36
CA MET A 377 -11.89 -14.77 -0.52
C MET A 377 -11.58 -15.48 0.80
N ARG A 378 -12.63 -15.91 1.50
CA ARG A 378 -12.53 -16.79 2.65
C ARG A 378 -13.45 -17.95 2.36
N TYR A 379 -12.88 -19.14 2.28
CA TYR A 379 -13.68 -20.35 2.38
C TYR A 379 -14.05 -20.57 3.85
N PRO A 380 -15.24 -21.09 4.19
CA PRO A 380 -15.48 -21.59 5.52
C PRO A 380 -14.38 -22.62 5.84
N SER A 381 -13.57 -22.36 6.87
CA SER A 381 -12.63 -23.36 7.36
C SER A 381 -13.41 -24.65 7.57
N ALA A 382 -12.96 -25.75 6.99
CA ALA A 382 -13.59 -27.05 7.15
C ALA A 382 -13.51 -27.49 8.62
N THR A 383 -14.42 -26.99 9.45
CA THR A 383 -14.99 -27.81 10.50
C THR A 383 -15.83 -28.83 9.77
N THR A 384 -15.21 -29.99 9.55
CA THR A 384 -15.77 -31.32 9.33
C THR A 384 -17.29 -31.40 9.22
N ASP A 385 -17.86 -30.92 8.11
CA ASP A 385 -19.15 -31.38 7.64
C ASP A 385 -18.97 -31.80 6.18
N ARG A 386 -18.84 -33.12 6.03
CA ARG A 386 -19.02 -33.80 4.75
C ARG A 386 -20.41 -33.44 4.26
N PHE A 387 -20.51 -32.81 3.09
CA PHE A 387 -21.48 -33.13 2.04
C PHE A 387 -21.22 -32.15 0.91
N PHE A 388 -20.71 -32.65 -0.21
CA PHE A 388 -21.07 -32.30 -1.58
C PHE A 388 -20.21 -33.17 -2.50
N GLU A 389 -20.74 -34.34 -2.84
CA GLU A 389 -20.41 -34.98 -4.11
C GLU A 389 -21.07 -34.16 -5.23
N TRP A 390 -20.32 -33.85 -6.27
CA TRP A 390 -20.80 -33.34 -7.55
C TRP A 390 -20.41 -34.33 -8.64
#